data_AF-A0A0D8XX59-F1
#
_entry.id   AF-A0A0D8XX59-F1
#
_cell.length_a   1.000
_cell.length_b   1.000
_cell.length_c   1.000
_cell.angle_alpha   90.00
_cell.angle_beta   90.00
_cell.angle_gamma   90.00
#
_symmetry.space_group_name_H-M   'P 1'
#
loop_
_entity.id
_entity.type
_entity.pdbx_description
1 polymer ?
#
loop_
_entity_poly.entity_id
_entity_poly.type
_entity_poly.pdbx_seq_one_letter_code
_entity_poly.pdbx_strand_id
1 'polypeptide(L)'
;MFQRMSEYLSPREFYYHIRPFLWGYNEGALKECGIIFEGMEEKGPLKYGGGSAAQSSTIQLIDAFLSVKHTGEERKFLLEQREHMPREHRELLYWVETNSPIDNMMESRQEALQALIKFRSTHLNIVSQFILTQIDRPSQATGTGGSSFMRFLKNVRADTK
;
A
#
# COMPACT_ATOMS: atom_id res chain seq x y z
N MET A 1 -14.78 10.63 1.91
CA MET A 1 -13.77 10.83 0.86
C MET A 1 -13.68 9.63 -0.08
N PHE A 2 -13.40 8.40 0.40
CA PHE A 2 -13.31 7.20 -0.45
C PHE A 2 -14.54 6.89 -1.32
N GLN A 3 -15.75 7.15 -0.82
CA GLN A 3 -17.00 6.98 -1.56
C GLN A 3 -17.12 7.90 -2.80
N ARG A 4 -16.33 8.98 -2.85
CA ARG A 4 -16.31 9.90 -4.00
C ARG A 4 -15.47 9.37 -5.16
N MET A 5 -14.65 8.34 -4.95
CA MET A 5 -13.84 7.77 -6.03
C MET A 5 -14.73 7.21 -7.14
N SER A 6 -15.81 6.51 -6.76
CA SER A 6 -16.80 5.98 -7.71
C SER A 6 -17.67 7.04 -8.39
N GLU A 7 -17.65 8.31 -7.94
CA GLU A 7 -18.35 9.40 -8.61
C GLU A 7 -17.65 9.81 -9.92
N TYR A 8 -16.32 9.69 -9.97
CA TYR A 8 -15.50 10.20 -11.08
C TYR A 8 -14.67 9.12 -11.79
N LEU A 9 -14.58 7.92 -11.21
CA LEU A 9 -13.76 6.84 -11.74
C LEU A 9 -14.49 5.51 -11.62
N SER A 10 -14.79 4.89 -12.77
CA SER A 10 -15.38 3.56 -12.77
C SER A 10 -14.31 2.48 -12.49
N PRO A 11 -14.70 1.32 -11.91
CA PRO A 11 -13.80 0.18 -11.75
C PRO A 11 -13.09 -0.25 -13.04
N ARG A 12 -13.82 -0.27 -14.16
CA ARG A 12 -13.28 -0.67 -15.46
C ARG A 12 -12.23 0.33 -15.96
N GLU A 13 -12.53 1.63 -15.89
CA GLU A 13 -11.60 2.69 -16.28
C GLU A 13 -10.31 2.63 -15.45
N PHE A 14 -10.44 2.50 -14.12
CA PHE A 14 -9.27 2.34 -13.27
C PHE A 14 -8.44 1.11 -13.65
N TYR A 15 -9.07 -0.06 -13.80
CA TYR A 15 -8.36 -1.31 -13.99
C TYR A 15 -7.66 -1.42 -15.33
N TYR A 16 -8.32 -1.06 -16.43
CA TYR A 16 -7.79 -1.24 -17.78
C TYR A 16 -7.04 -0.02 -18.32
N HIS A 17 -7.36 1.19 -17.85
CA HIS A 17 -6.83 2.41 -18.44
C HIS A 17 -5.91 3.20 -17.51
N ILE A 18 -6.05 3.12 -16.19
CA ILE A 18 -5.16 3.85 -15.26
C ILE A 18 -4.10 2.94 -14.67
N ARG A 19 -4.51 1.81 -14.09
CA ARG A 19 -3.66 0.90 -13.34
C ARG A 19 -2.42 0.42 -14.11
N PRO A 20 -2.45 0.17 -15.44
CA PRO A 20 -1.25 -0.20 -16.19
C PRO A 20 -0.14 0.85 -16.13
N PHE A 21 -0.48 2.13 -16.07
CA PHE A 21 0.50 3.23 -15.93
C PHE A 21 1.06 3.35 -14.50
N LEU A 22 0.43 2.70 -13.53
CA LEU A 22 0.88 2.66 -12.14
C LEU A 22 1.74 1.43 -11.83
N TRP A 23 1.87 0.51 -12.79
CA TRP A 23 2.74 -0.66 -12.65
C TRP A 23 4.21 -0.25 -12.60
N GLY A 24 4.97 -1.03 -11.85
CA GLY A 24 6.42 -0.87 -11.78
C GLY A 24 7.12 -1.60 -12.92
N TYR A 25 8.44 -1.43 -12.94
CA TYR A 25 9.34 -2.16 -13.82
C TYR A 25 9.77 -3.51 -13.23
N ASN A 26 9.08 -3.98 -12.20
CA ASN A 26 9.26 -5.27 -11.55
C ASN A 26 8.07 -6.23 -11.73
N GLU A 27 7.08 -5.83 -12.55
CA GLU A 27 5.88 -6.62 -12.85
C GLU A 27 5.66 -6.76 -14.37
N GLY A 28 4.71 -7.62 -14.75
CA GLY A 28 4.33 -7.82 -16.14
C GLY A 28 5.49 -8.22 -17.06
N ALA A 29 5.53 -7.63 -18.26
CA ALA A 29 6.55 -7.90 -19.28
C ALA A 29 7.98 -7.48 -18.85
N LEU A 30 8.10 -6.61 -17.83
CA LEU A 30 9.38 -6.10 -17.36
C LEU A 30 9.90 -6.81 -16.10
N LYS A 31 9.15 -7.76 -15.55
CA LYS A 31 9.51 -8.48 -14.32
C LYS A 31 10.92 -9.09 -14.37
N GLU A 32 11.29 -9.69 -15.50
CA GLU A 32 12.61 -10.31 -15.67
C GLU A 32 13.66 -9.27 -16.10
N CYS A 33 13.32 -8.39 -17.04
CA CYS A 33 14.27 -7.53 -17.72
C CYS A 33 14.50 -6.16 -17.06
N GLY A 34 13.63 -5.68 -16.16
CA GLY A 34 13.74 -4.35 -15.55
C GLY A 34 13.67 -3.19 -16.57
N ILE A 35 14.16 -2.02 -16.16
CA ILE A 35 14.36 -0.84 -17.02
C ILE A 35 15.82 -0.38 -16.97
N ILE A 36 16.37 0.03 -18.12
CA ILE A 36 17.68 0.69 -18.21
C ILE A 36 17.42 2.18 -18.43
N PHE A 37 18.02 3.02 -17.60
CA PHE A 37 17.98 4.47 -17.79
C PHE A 37 19.16 4.88 -18.67
N GLU A 38 18.85 5.61 -19.74
CA GLU A 38 19.87 6.22 -20.61
C GLU A 38 20.81 7.11 -19.78
N GLY A 39 22.12 6.89 -19.91
CA GLY A 39 23.16 7.55 -19.13
C GLY A 39 23.41 6.96 -17.74
N MET A 40 22.79 5.83 -17.39
CA MET A 40 23.06 5.03 -16.18
C MET A 40 23.20 3.53 -16.51
N GLU A 41 23.71 3.20 -17.70
CA GLU A 41 23.83 1.83 -18.18
C GLU A 41 24.71 0.96 -17.27
N GLU A 42 25.66 1.55 -16.53
CA GLU A 42 26.54 0.86 -15.59
C GLU A 42 25.79 0.23 -14.41
N LYS A 43 24.59 0.75 -14.08
CA LYS A 43 23.74 0.17 -13.03
C LYS A 43 22.99 -1.08 -13.50
N GLY A 44 23.04 -1.38 -14.80
CA GLY A 44 22.27 -2.46 -15.41
C GLY A 44 20.75 -2.24 -15.29
N PRO A 45 19.95 -3.27 -15.57
CA PRO A 45 18.50 -3.14 -15.50
C PRO A 45 17.99 -3.04 -14.06
N LEU A 46 17.19 -2.01 -13.79
CA LEU A 46 16.62 -1.69 -12.49
C LEU A 46 15.17 -2.17 -12.37
N LYS A 47 14.81 -2.73 -11.23
CA LYS A 47 13.48 -3.27 -10.95
C LYS A 47 12.79 -2.43 -9.87
N TYR A 48 12.12 -1.37 -10.27
CA TYR A 48 11.36 -0.52 -9.34
C TYR A 48 9.90 -0.96 -9.23
N GLY A 49 9.39 -0.95 -8.00
CA GLY A 49 7.98 -1.21 -7.71
C GLY A 49 7.06 -0.14 -8.27
N GLY A 50 5.82 -0.53 -8.56
CA GLY A 50 4.77 0.39 -8.96
C GLY A 50 4.29 1.27 -7.80
N GLY A 51 3.44 2.23 -8.12
CA GLY A 51 2.78 3.07 -7.13
C GLY A 51 1.82 2.27 -6.26
N SER A 52 1.90 2.43 -4.94
CA SER A 52 0.94 1.79 -4.02
C SER A 52 0.55 2.71 -2.86
N ALA A 53 -0.66 2.50 -2.32
CA ALA A 53 -1.14 3.26 -1.16
C ALA A 53 -0.24 3.09 0.09
N ALA A 54 0.56 2.02 0.15
CA ALA A 54 1.50 1.79 1.24
C ALA A 54 2.71 2.77 1.25
N GLN A 55 2.93 3.49 0.14
CA GLN A 55 3.89 4.60 0.05
C GLN A 55 3.31 5.91 0.64
N SER A 56 2.06 5.93 1.08
CA SER A 56 1.49 7.07 1.81
C SER A 56 2.13 7.22 3.19
N SER A 57 2.86 8.32 3.39
CA SER A 57 3.45 8.66 4.70
C SER A 57 2.37 8.87 5.76
N THR A 58 1.21 9.43 5.40
CA THR A 58 0.12 9.72 6.35
C THR A 58 -0.42 8.46 7.00
N ILE A 59 -0.67 7.39 6.24
CA ILE A 59 -1.24 6.16 6.81
C ILE A 59 -0.25 5.47 7.74
N GLN A 60 1.02 5.37 7.34
CA GLN A 60 2.05 4.80 8.22
C GLN A 60 2.33 5.70 9.45
N LEU A 61 2.12 7.02 9.34
CA LEU A 61 2.30 7.95 10.46
C LEU A 61 1.20 7.77 11.50
N ILE A 62 -0.04 7.53 11.06
CA ILE A 62 -1.15 7.20 11.96
C ILE A 62 -0.86 5.89 12.70
N ASP A 63 -0.34 4.87 12.01
CA ASP A 63 0.07 3.61 12.65
C ASP A 63 1.15 3.83 13.71
N ALA A 64 2.20 4.58 13.35
CA ALA A 64 3.27 4.94 14.25
C ALA A 64 2.77 5.68 15.49
N PHE A 65 1.91 6.68 15.30
CA PHE A 65 1.35 7.50 16.36
C PHE A 65 0.43 6.68 17.28
N LEU A 66 -0.46 5.85 16.73
CA LEU A 66 -1.35 4.98 17.51
C LEU A 66 -0.66 3.72 18.05
N SER A 67 0.66 3.58 17.87
CA SER A 67 1.45 2.43 18.28
C SER A 67 0.98 1.09 17.70
N VAL A 68 0.39 1.10 16.49
CA VAL A 68 -0.02 -0.12 15.77
C VAL A 68 1.24 -0.87 15.33
N LYS A 69 1.33 -2.16 15.70
CA LYS A 69 2.49 -3.00 15.40
C LYS A 69 2.17 -4.02 14.31
N HIS A 70 2.76 -3.80 13.14
CA HIS A 70 2.84 -4.80 12.08
C HIS A 70 4.03 -5.72 12.30
N THR A 71 3.89 -7.01 11.96
CA THR A 71 4.96 -8.01 12.09
C THR A 71 5.14 -8.80 10.79
N GLY A 72 6.17 -9.66 10.70
CA GLY A 72 6.39 -10.52 9.55
C GLY A 72 6.55 -9.79 8.22
N GLU A 73 5.94 -10.36 7.17
CA GLU A 73 6.02 -9.85 5.80
C GLU A 73 5.33 -8.48 5.63
N GLU A 74 4.25 -8.22 6.38
CA GLU A 74 3.55 -6.93 6.36
C GLU A 74 4.49 -5.80 6.80
N ARG A 75 5.21 -6.01 7.92
CA ARG A 75 6.18 -5.03 8.40
C ARG A 75 7.30 -4.81 7.40
N LYS A 76 7.86 -5.90 6.86
CA LYS A 76 8.94 -5.84 5.89
C LYS A 76 8.53 -5.04 4.66
N PHE A 77 7.37 -5.36 4.09
CA PHE A 77 6.81 -4.65 2.94
C PHE A 77 6.58 -3.16 3.24
N LEU A 78 5.95 -2.81 4.37
CA LEU A 78 5.69 -1.42 4.75
C LEU A 78 6.98 -0.59 4.90
N LEU A 79 8.03 -1.19 5.46
CA LEU A 79 9.34 -0.53 5.57
C LEU A 79 10.01 -0.35 4.20
N GLU A 80 9.93 -1.33 3.31
CA GLU A 80 10.42 -1.19 1.92
C GLU A 80 9.69 -0.04 1.19
N GLN A 81 8.39 0.16 1.46
CA GLN A 81 7.65 1.28 0.88
C GLN A 81 8.10 2.66 1.41
N ARG A 82 8.75 2.73 2.59
CA ARG A 82 9.28 4.00 3.09
C ARG A 82 10.40 4.54 2.22
N GLU A 83 11.18 3.69 1.55
CA GLU A 83 12.25 4.12 0.64
C GLU A 83 11.73 4.91 -0.56
N HIS A 84 10.42 4.86 -0.82
CA HIS A 84 9.75 5.63 -1.86
C HIS A 84 9.09 6.92 -1.32
N MET A 85 9.27 7.22 -0.02
CA MET A 85 8.77 8.44 0.62
C MET A 85 9.87 9.52 0.67
N PRO A 86 9.49 10.81 0.65
CA PRO A 86 10.42 11.91 0.93
C PRO A 86 11.20 11.67 2.22
N ARG A 87 12.46 12.09 2.24
CA ARG A 87 13.38 11.84 3.35
C ARG A 87 12.82 12.37 4.68
N GLU A 88 12.32 13.59 4.67
CA GLU A 88 11.76 14.28 5.83
C GLU A 88 10.56 13.52 6.41
N HIS A 89 9.76 12.89 5.54
CA HIS A 89 8.62 12.09 5.98
C HIS A 89 9.07 10.79 6.66
N ARG A 90 10.13 10.15 6.15
CA ARG A 90 10.73 8.97 6.78
C ARG A 90 11.31 9.29 8.15
N GLU A 91 12.02 10.42 8.26
CA GLU A 91 12.60 10.89 9.52
C GLU A 91 11.51 11.15 10.56
N LEU A 92 10.41 11.80 10.17
CA LEU A 92 9.24 12.00 11.03
C LEU A 92 8.62 10.66 11.47
N LEU A 93 8.43 9.71 10.55
CA LEU A 93 7.89 8.39 10.87
C LEU A 93 8.72 7.67 11.93
N TYR A 94 10.04 7.61 11.74
CA TYR A 94 10.96 6.99 12.69
C TYR A 94 10.91 7.67 14.06
N TRP A 95 10.86 9.01 14.07
CA TRP A 95 10.76 9.77 15.31
C TRP A 95 9.45 9.48 16.05
N VAL A 96 8.30 9.47 15.36
CA VAL A 96 7.00 9.18 15.98
C VAL A 96 6.92 7.73 16.48
N GLU A 97 7.45 6.74 15.74
CA GLU A 97 7.46 5.34 16.20
C GLU A 97 8.22 5.15 17.51
N THR A 98 9.24 5.98 17.76
CA THR A 98 10.11 5.89 18.95
C THR A 98 9.62 6.76 20.09
N ASN A 99 8.96 7.88 19.77
CA ASN A 99 8.60 8.93 20.73
C ASN A 99 7.09 9.12 20.88
N SER A 100 6.25 8.19 20.40
CA SER A 100 4.80 8.39 20.46
C SER A 100 4.36 8.64 21.92
N PRO A 101 3.70 9.78 22.19
CA PRO A 101 3.28 10.14 23.54
C PRO A 101 1.96 9.47 23.95
N ILE A 102 1.36 8.67 23.06
CA ILE A 102 0.05 8.05 23.32
C ILE A 102 0.18 6.94 24.37
N ASP A 103 -0.61 7.07 25.43
CA ASP A 103 -0.91 5.97 26.33
C ASP A 103 -1.86 4.98 25.64
N ASN A 104 -1.43 3.72 25.59
CA ASN A 104 -2.17 2.64 24.95
C ASN A 104 -3.52 2.35 25.63
N MET A 105 -3.72 2.80 26.86
CA MET A 105 -4.95 2.58 27.65
C MET A 105 -5.99 3.69 27.48
N MET A 106 -5.69 4.77 26.74
CA MET A 106 -6.62 5.88 26.56
C MET A 106 -7.81 5.50 25.67
N GLU A 107 -9.02 5.85 26.11
CA GLU A 107 -10.26 5.64 25.34
C GLU A 107 -10.22 6.31 23.96
N SER A 108 -9.67 7.53 23.87
CA SER A 108 -9.53 8.23 22.59
C SER A 108 -8.62 7.51 21.60
N ARG A 109 -7.62 6.74 22.06
CA ARG A 109 -6.82 5.86 21.19
C ARG A 109 -7.71 4.75 20.64
N GLN A 110 -8.55 4.16 21.48
CA GLN A 110 -9.45 3.08 21.05
C GLN A 110 -10.43 3.58 19.99
N GLU A 111 -10.98 4.78 20.14
CA GLU A 111 -11.83 5.43 19.13
C GLU A 111 -11.08 5.65 17.81
N ALA A 112 -9.85 6.17 17.87
CA ALA A 112 -9.01 6.37 16.70
C ALA A 112 -8.67 5.05 15.99
N LEU A 113 -8.42 3.97 16.72
CA LEU A 113 -8.22 2.64 16.16
C LEU A 113 -9.48 2.14 15.45
N GLN A 114 -10.68 2.34 16.03
CA GLN A 114 -11.93 1.96 15.38
C GLN A 114 -12.15 2.74 14.08
N ALA A 115 -11.84 4.04 14.07
CA ALA A 115 -11.87 4.85 12.86
C ALA A 115 -10.89 4.32 11.79
N LEU A 116 -9.68 3.93 12.19
CA LEU A 116 -8.68 3.34 11.31
C LEU A 116 -9.10 1.97 10.76
N ILE A 117 -9.72 1.11 11.58
CA ILE A 117 -10.30 -0.17 11.13
C ILE A 117 -11.40 0.07 10.09
N LYS A 118 -12.27 1.06 10.32
CA LYS A 118 -13.33 1.44 9.37
C LYS A 118 -12.74 1.96 8.05
N PHE A 119 -11.68 2.76 8.12
CA PHE A 119 -10.93 3.21 6.96
C PHE A 119 -10.34 2.03 6.17
N ARG A 120 -9.61 1.12 6.84
CA ARG A 120 -8.99 -0.07 6.23
C ARG A 120 -10.03 -1.02 5.62
N SER A 121 -11.19 -1.17 6.27
CA SER A 121 -12.31 -1.96 5.75
C SER A 121 -12.93 -1.33 4.51
N THR A 122 -13.07 0.00 4.48
CA THR A 122 -13.54 0.73 3.30
C THR A 122 -12.55 0.58 2.15
N HIS A 123 -11.24 0.71 2.43
CA HIS A 123 -10.18 0.51 1.44
C HIS A 123 -10.19 -0.92 0.85
N LEU A 124 -10.33 -1.95 1.69
CA LEU A 124 -10.50 -3.35 1.25
C LEU A 124 -11.68 -3.50 0.29
N ASN A 125 -12.82 -2.87 0.57
CA ASN A 125 -14.00 -2.92 -0.29
C ASN A 125 -13.75 -2.24 -1.64
N ILE A 126 -13.09 -1.07 -1.64
CA ILE A 126 -12.71 -0.39 -2.88
C ILE A 126 -11.78 -1.28 -3.70
N VAL A 127 -10.73 -1.82 -3.11
CA VAL A 127 -9.77 -2.67 -3.83
C VAL A 127 -10.49 -3.90 -4.40
N SER A 128 -11.41 -4.51 -3.64
CA SER A 128 -12.23 -5.60 -4.16
C SER A 128 -13.04 -5.17 -5.40
N GLN A 129 -13.73 -4.04 -5.33
CA GLN A 129 -14.57 -3.54 -6.43
C GLN A 129 -13.77 -3.07 -7.65
N PHE A 130 -12.61 -2.45 -7.45
CA PHE A 130 -11.82 -1.83 -8.52
C PHE A 130 -10.76 -2.76 -9.10
N ILE A 131 -10.41 -3.84 -8.40
CA ILE A 131 -9.38 -4.79 -8.84
C ILE A 131 -9.95 -6.19 -9.00
N LEU A 132 -10.51 -6.80 -7.95
CA LEU A 132 -10.86 -8.22 -7.98
C LEU A 132 -12.00 -8.54 -8.93
N THR A 133 -13.05 -7.71 -8.96
CA THR A 133 -14.20 -7.94 -9.84
C THR A 133 -13.90 -7.69 -11.32
N GLN A 134 -12.77 -7.04 -11.64
CA GLN A 134 -12.36 -6.71 -13.01
C GLN A 134 -11.44 -7.77 -13.64
N ILE A 135 -11.17 -8.89 -12.94
CA ILE A 135 -10.31 -9.95 -13.46
C ILE A 135 -11.15 -10.87 -14.37
N ASP A 136 -11.07 -10.68 -15.69
CA ASP A 136 -11.86 -11.42 -16.70
C ASP A 136 -11.54 -12.93 -16.78
N ARG A 137 -10.35 -13.38 -16.37
CA ARG A 137 -9.93 -14.80 -16.41
C ARG A 137 -9.03 -15.16 -15.22
N PRO A 138 -9.43 -16.11 -14.34
CA PRO A 138 -8.61 -16.54 -13.21
C PRO A 138 -7.24 -17.11 -13.61
N SER A 139 -7.08 -17.61 -14.84
CA SER A 139 -5.86 -18.24 -15.34
C SER A 139 -4.77 -17.25 -15.80
N GLN A 140 -5.11 -15.97 -16.02
CA GLN A 140 -4.14 -14.87 -16.18
C GLN A 140 -3.91 -14.12 -14.86
N ALA A 141 -4.58 -14.52 -13.78
CA ALA A 141 -4.19 -14.14 -12.42
C ALA A 141 -2.96 -14.95 -11.94
N THR A 142 -2.15 -15.49 -12.85
CA THR A 142 -0.78 -15.95 -12.60
C THR A 142 0.16 -14.75 -12.47
N GLY A 143 -0.13 -13.92 -11.49
CA GLY A 143 0.80 -13.04 -10.86
C GLY A 143 0.48 -13.13 -9.39
N THR A 144 1.49 -13.41 -8.57
CA THR A 144 1.45 -13.41 -7.11
C THR A 144 0.91 -12.12 -6.48
N GLY A 145 0.36 -11.18 -7.25
CA GLY A 145 -0.17 -9.89 -6.83
C GLY A 145 -1.70 -9.77 -6.90
N GLY A 146 -2.49 -10.84 -6.86
CA GLY A 146 -3.97 -10.76 -6.67
C GLY A 146 -4.39 -11.21 -5.26
N SER A 147 -4.01 -12.44 -4.93
CA SER A 147 -4.22 -13.05 -3.60
C SER A 147 -3.28 -12.49 -2.53
N SER A 148 -2.07 -12.04 -2.90
CA SER A 148 -1.08 -11.51 -1.95
C SER A 148 -1.48 -10.14 -1.38
N PHE A 149 -1.92 -9.18 -2.21
CA PHE A 149 -2.32 -7.88 -1.65
C PHE A 149 -3.60 -7.99 -0.81
N MET A 150 -4.55 -8.85 -1.16
CA MET A 150 -5.75 -9.03 -0.34
C MET A 150 -5.42 -9.62 1.02
N ARG A 151 -4.47 -10.56 1.07
CA ARG A 151 -3.93 -11.09 2.32
C ARG A 151 -3.25 -9.98 3.12
N PHE A 152 -2.35 -9.24 2.49
CA PHE A 152 -1.66 -8.10 3.11
C PHE A 152 -2.64 -7.08 3.70
N LEU A 153 -3.64 -6.62 2.93
CA LEU A 153 -4.62 -5.63 3.39
C LEU A 153 -5.48 -6.17 4.56
N LYS A 154 -5.84 -7.45 4.54
CA LYS A 154 -6.57 -8.08 5.65
C LYS A 154 -5.72 -8.16 6.91
N ASN A 155 -4.44 -8.52 6.77
CA ASN A 155 -3.50 -8.63 7.88
C ASN A 155 -3.20 -7.25 8.48
N VAL A 156 -2.91 -6.25 7.66
CA VAL A 156 -2.74 -4.85 8.10
C VAL A 156 -3.98 -4.35 8.86
N ARG A 157 -5.20 -4.67 8.41
CA ARG A 157 -6.42 -4.35 9.18
C ARG A 157 -6.48 -5.12 10.51
N ALA A 158 -6.14 -6.41 10.52
CA ALA A 158 -6.20 -7.25 11.71
C ALA A 158 -5.18 -6.84 12.78
N ASP A 159 -4.04 -6.28 12.36
CA ASP A 159 -3.02 -5.73 13.25
C ASP A 159 -3.45 -4.42 13.94
N THR A 160 -4.49 -3.75 13.46
CA THR A 160 -5.01 -2.51 14.07
C THR A 160 -5.75 -2.80 15.37
N LYS A 161 -5.02 -2.92 16.48
CA LYS A 161 -5.53 -3.16 17.84
C LYS A 161 -4.71 -2.43 18.91
#